data_AF-A0A9E2HHB4-F1
#
_entry.id   AF-A0A9E2HHB4-F1
#
_cell.length_a   1.000
_cell.length_b   1.000
_cell.length_c   1.000
_cell.angle_alpha   90.00
_cell.angle_beta   90.00
_cell.angle_gamma   90.00
#
_symmetry.space_group_name_H-M   'P 1'
#
loop_
_entity.id
_entity.type
_entity.pdbx_description
1 polymer ?
#
loop_
_entity_poly.entity_id
_entity_poly.type
_entity_poly.pdbx_seq_one_letter_code
_entity_poly.pdbx_strand_id
1 'polypeptide(L)'
;PEARTQARAAMAAAAEARAQAAVARQHAAREIASARGHMARGADQMVAGAEQMREESVRLRDPAYRAEQIERARERGETVTDAELQALSPRLATRADELERRAVELRERAARQPS
;
A
#
# COMPACT_ATOMS: atom_id res chain seq x y z
N PRO A 1 -9.64 33.52 50.42
CA PRO A 1 -10.81 32.77 49.88
C PRO A 1 -10.69 32.57 48.37
N GLU A 2 -10.37 33.65 47.63
CA GLU A 2 -10.19 33.66 46.17
C GLU A 2 -9.10 32.70 45.67
N ALA A 3 -7.93 32.65 46.32
CA ALA A 3 -6.84 31.74 45.93
C ALA A 3 -7.24 30.25 45.97
N ARG A 4 -8.10 29.84 46.92
CA ARG A 4 -8.60 28.46 46.99
C ARG A 4 -9.61 28.16 45.86
N THR A 5 -10.42 29.14 45.49
CA THR A 5 -11.39 29.02 44.38
C THR A 5 -10.65 28.93 43.04
N GLN A 6 -9.63 29.77 42.82
CA GLN A 6 -8.79 29.72 41.62
C GLN A 6 -8.03 28.38 41.52
N ALA A 7 -7.47 27.89 42.62
CA ALA A 7 -6.80 26.59 42.64
C ALA A 7 -7.76 25.44 42.27
N ARG A 8 -9.00 25.46 42.77
CA ARG A 8 -10.01 24.45 42.41
C ARG A 8 -10.42 24.53 40.94
N ALA A 9 -10.63 25.74 40.41
CA ALA A 9 -10.93 25.94 38.99
C ALA A 9 -9.78 25.45 38.09
N ALA A 10 -8.53 25.75 38.45
CA ALA A 10 -7.36 25.27 37.73
C ALA A 10 -7.24 23.73 37.76
N MET A 11 -7.52 23.10 38.91
CA MET A 11 -7.54 21.64 39.01
C MET A 11 -8.64 21.01 38.14
N ALA A 12 -9.83 21.59 38.12
CA ALA A 12 -10.94 21.12 37.28
C ALA A 12 -10.61 21.22 35.79
N ALA A 13 -10.08 22.38 35.35
CA ALA A 13 -9.66 22.58 33.97
C ALA A 13 -8.51 21.62 33.57
N ALA A 14 -7.54 21.39 34.46
CA ALA A 14 -6.48 20.43 34.22
C ALA A 14 -6.98 18.98 34.14
N ALA A 15 -8.00 18.61 34.93
CA ALA A 15 -8.63 17.29 34.86
C ALA A 15 -9.39 17.10 33.54
N GLU A 16 -10.13 18.12 33.11
CA GLU A 16 -10.85 18.11 31.84
C GLU A 16 -9.88 18.02 30.65
N ALA A 17 -8.82 18.82 30.63
CA ALA A 17 -7.80 18.77 29.59
C ALA A 17 -7.12 17.40 29.50
N ARG A 18 -6.85 16.74 30.65
CA ARG A 18 -6.31 15.38 30.68
C ARG A 18 -7.31 14.35 30.13
N ALA A 19 -8.59 14.48 30.45
CA ALA A 19 -9.63 13.59 29.92
C ALA A 19 -9.75 13.73 28.39
N GLN A 20 -9.78 14.95 27.88
CA GLN A 20 -9.79 15.22 26.44
C GLN A 20 -8.54 14.69 25.74
N ALA A 21 -7.36 14.91 26.32
CA ALA A 21 -6.10 14.39 25.79
C ALA A 21 -6.07 12.85 25.77
N ALA A 22 -6.65 12.18 26.78
CA ALA A 22 -6.75 10.72 26.81
C ALA A 22 -7.65 10.20 25.68
N VAL A 23 -8.80 10.84 25.44
CA VAL A 23 -9.70 10.52 24.33
C VAL A 23 -8.99 10.72 22.99
N ALA A 24 -8.33 11.87 22.78
CA ALA A 24 -7.60 12.17 21.55
C ALA A 24 -6.49 11.14 21.26
N ARG A 25 -5.73 10.72 22.29
CA ARG A 25 -4.71 9.67 22.16
C ARG A 25 -5.33 8.33 21.77
N GLN A 26 -6.48 7.98 22.34
CA GLN A 26 -7.17 6.74 21.99
C GLN A 26 -7.62 6.75 20.52
N HIS A 27 -8.16 7.88 20.04
CA HIS A 27 -8.51 8.02 18.62
C HIS A 27 -7.29 7.92 17.72
N ALA A 28 -6.20 8.63 18.04
CA ALA A 28 -4.97 8.58 17.27
C ALA A 28 -4.41 7.15 17.18
N ALA A 29 -4.38 6.41 18.29
CA ALA A 29 -3.92 5.02 18.32
C ALA A 29 -4.74 4.10 17.40
N ARG A 30 -6.08 4.29 17.36
CA ARG A 30 -6.96 3.53 16.47
C ARG A 30 -6.71 3.85 15.00
N GLU A 31 -6.57 5.13 14.65
CA GLU A 31 -6.29 5.54 13.28
C GLU A 31 -4.93 5.02 12.80
N ILE A 32 -3.91 5.04 13.67
CA ILE A 32 -2.60 4.48 13.36
C ILE A 32 -2.71 2.97 13.14
N ALA A 33 -3.39 2.24 14.03
CA ALA A 33 -3.60 0.79 13.87
C ALA A 33 -4.33 0.46 12.56
N SER A 34 -5.35 1.25 12.20
CA SER A 34 -6.06 1.13 10.92
C SER A 34 -5.11 1.36 9.74
N ALA A 35 -4.34 2.45 9.76
CA ALA A 35 -3.38 2.78 8.72
C ALA A 35 -2.33 1.67 8.53
N ARG A 36 -1.83 1.08 9.63
CA ARG A 36 -0.92 -0.08 9.59
C ARG A 36 -1.57 -1.28 8.88
N GLY A 37 -2.82 -1.58 9.20
CA GLY A 37 -3.58 -2.64 8.54
C GLY A 37 -3.77 -2.39 7.04
N HIS A 38 -4.06 -1.15 6.64
CA HIS A 38 -4.17 -0.78 5.22
C HIS A 38 -2.84 -0.91 4.48
N MET A 39 -1.74 -0.45 5.09
CA MET A 39 -0.40 -0.57 4.49
C MET A 39 0.01 -2.04 4.32
N ALA A 40 -0.22 -2.89 5.32
CA ALA A 40 0.08 -4.32 5.22
C ALA A 40 -0.69 -4.98 4.06
N ARG A 41 -2.01 -4.74 3.97
CA ARG A 41 -2.83 -5.24 2.85
C ARG A 41 -2.37 -4.70 1.49
N GLY A 42 -1.99 -3.43 1.44
CA GLY A 42 -1.44 -2.83 0.22
C GLY A 42 -0.15 -3.52 -0.23
N ALA A 43 0.74 -3.84 0.71
CA ALA A 43 1.96 -4.58 0.41
C ALA A 43 1.66 -6.01 -0.10
N ASP A 44 0.68 -6.70 0.48
CA ASP A 44 0.28 -8.03 0.03
C ASP A 44 -0.25 -8.01 -1.42
N GLN A 45 -1.06 -7.00 -1.74
CA GLN A 45 -1.56 -6.77 -3.11
C GLN A 45 -0.41 -6.48 -4.09
N MET A 46 0.60 -5.73 -3.66
CA MET A 46 1.78 -5.44 -4.46
C MET A 46 2.59 -6.70 -4.77
N VAL A 47 2.79 -7.59 -3.78
CA VAL A 47 3.46 -8.88 -4.00
C VAL A 47 2.66 -9.74 -4.99
N ALA A 48 1.35 -9.87 -4.80
CA ALA A 48 0.51 -10.64 -5.71
C ALA A 48 0.54 -10.07 -7.15
N GLY A 49 0.55 -8.74 -7.29
CA GLY A 49 0.71 -8.09 -8.59
C GLY A 49 2.08 -8.36 -9.22
N ALA A 50 3.14 -8.40 -8.43
CA ALA A 50 4.49 -8.71 -8.90
C ALA A 50 4.60 -10.15 -9.39
N GLU A 51 4.01 -11.11 -8.67
CA GLU A 51 3.94 -12.51 -9.08
C GLU A 51 3.24 -12.66 -10.44
N GLN A 52 2.08 -12.02 -10.62
CA GLN A 52 1.37 -12.00 -11.90
C GLN A 52 2.21 -11.41 -13.03
N MET A 53 2.93 -10.30 -12.77
CA MET A 53 3.83 -9.70 -13.75
C MET A 53 4.99 -10.64 -14.13
N ARG A 54 5.53 -11.41 -13.18
CA ARG A 54 6.60 -12.39 -13.48
C ARG A 54 6.07 -13.54 -14.31
N GLU A 55 4.92 -14.09 -13.95
CA GLU A 55 4.28 -15.14 -14.74
C GLU A 55 4.03 -14.67 -16.17
N GLU A 56 3.43 -13.50 -16.34
CA GLU A 56 3.15 -12.93 -17.66
C GLU A 56 4.44 -12.66 -18.44
N SER A 57 5.46 -12.11 -17.77
CA SER A 57 6.80 -11.94 -18.34
C SER A 57 7.34 -13.26 -18.92
N VAL A 58 7.21 -14.37 -18.18
CA VAL A 58 7.67 -15.68 -18.64
C VAL A 58 6.84 -16.19 -19.81
N ARG A 59 5.52 -16.09 -19.74
CA ARG A 59 4.61 -16.52 -20.84
C ARG A 59 4.90 -15.76 -22.14
N LEU A 60 5.14 -14.45 -22.06
CA LEU A 60 5.47 -13.61 -23.23
C LEU A 60 6.80 -14.00 -23.90
N ARG A 61 7.65 -14.83 -23.30
CA ARG A 61 8.84 -15.37 -23.99
C ARG A 61 8.48 -16.40 -25.04
N ASP A 62 7.35 -17.10 -24.87
CA ASP A 62 6.84 -18.08 -25.83
C ASP A 62 6.25 -17.37 -27.07
N PRO A 63 6.79 -17.62 -28.28
CA PRO A 63 6.23 -17.09 -29.51
C PRO A 63 4.78 -17.50 -29.77
N ALA A 64 4.37 -18.71 -29.37
CA ALA A 64 3.00 -19.18 -29.58
C ALA A 64 2.01 -18.37 -28.73
N TYR A 65 2.39 -18.11 -27.47
CA TYR A 65 1.60 -17.26 -26.59
C TYR A 65 1.50 -15.81 -27.12
N ARG A 66 2.59 -15.23 -27.62
CA ARG A 66 2.54 -13.89 -28.22
C ARG A 66 1.63 -13.85 -29.47
N ALA A 67 1.68 -14.87 -30.32
CA ALA A 67 0.78 -14.96 -31.48
C ALA A 67 -0.69 -14.98 -31.05
N GLU A 68 -1.04 -15.77 -30.02
CA GLU A 68 -2.38 -15.80 -29.44
C GLU A 68 -2.82 -14.41 -28.93
N GLN A 69 -1.94 -13.71 -28.22
CA GLN A 69 -2.24 -12.36 -27.70
C GLN A 69 -2.46 -11.33 -28.81
N ILE A 70 -1.73 -11.44 -29.93
CA ILE A 70 -1.91 -10.59 -31.11
C ILE A 70 -3.26 -10.85 -31.76
N GLU A 71 -3.67 -12.11 -31.93
CA GLU A 71 -4.99 -12.46 -32.46
C GLU A 71 -6.10 -11.93 -31.56
N ARG A 72 -6.00 -12.14 -30.24
CA ARG A 72 -6.96 -11.58 -29.27
C ARG A 72 -7.01 -10.06 -29.32
N ALA A 73 -5.88 -9.37 -29.53
CA ALA A 73 -5.85 -7.92 -29.70
C ALA A 73 -6.57 -7.50 -30.98
N ARG A 74 -6.33 -8.19 -32.10
CA ARG A 74 -7.02 -7.96 -33.38
C ARG A 74 -8.53 -8.14 -33.27
N GLU A 75 -8.99 -9.16 -32.55
CA GLU A 75 -10.43 -9.39 -32.28
C GLU A 75 -11.07 -8.21 -31.53
N ARG A 76 -10.31 -7.52 -30.67
CA ARG A 76 -10.74 -6.30 -29.97
C ARG A 76 -10.57 -5.02 -30.80
N GLY A 77 -10.04 -5.11 -32.02
CA GLY A 77 -9.71 -3.95 -32.85
C GLY A 77 -8.44 -3.20 -32.42
N GLU A 78 -7.61 -3.81 -31.57
CA GLU A 78 -6.33 -3.27 -31.12
C GLU A 78 -5.20 -3.74 -32.05
N THR A 79 -4.18 -2.90 -32.22
CA THR A 79 -2.95 -3.28 -32.93
C THR A 79 -1.83 -3.48 -31.92
N VAL A 80 -1.35 -4.72 -31.81
CA VAL A 80 -0.21 -5.12 -30.98
C VAL A 80 0.73 -5.97 -31.84
N THR A 81 2.02 -5.73 -31.72
CA THR A 81 3.06 -6.43 -32.49
C THR A 81 3.85 -7.42 -31.65
N ASP A 82 4.45 -8.41 -32.32
CA ASP A 82 5.33 -9.38 -31.65
C ASP A 82 6.52 -8.70 -30.96
N ALA A 83 7.12 -7.69 -31.61
CA ALA A 83 8.23 -6.93 -31.07
C ALA A 83 7.85 -6.16 -29.78
N GLU A 84 6.63 -5.60 -29.71
CA GLU A 84 6.14 -4.93 -28.50
C GLU A 84 5.95 -5.91 -27.34
N LEU A 85 5.34 -7.07 -27.60
CA LEU A 85 5.15 -8.12 -26.61
C LEU A 85 6.48 -8.73 -26.15
N GLN A 86 7.43 -8.92 -27.07
CA GLN A 86 8.79 -9.37 -26.76
C GLN A 86 9.53 -8.35 -25.88
N ALA A 87 9.40 -7.05 -26.19
CA ALA A 87 9.99 -5.98 -25.39
C ALA A 87 9.29 -5.80 -24.03
N LEU A 88 8.02 -6.20 -23.92
CA LEU A 88 7.25 -6.11 -22.68
C LEU A 88 7.70 -7.13 -21.64
N SER A 89 8.06 -8.36 -22.05
CA SER A 89 8.52 -9.43 -21.15
C SER A 89 9.57 -8.96 -20.13
N PRO A 90 10.76 -8.45 -20.52
CA PRO A 90 11.77 -8.01 -19.56
C PRO A 90 11.33 -6.80 -18.73
N ARG A 91 10.46 -5.93 -19.27
CA ARG A 91 9.94 -4.77 -18.51
C ARG A 91 9.00 -5.20 -17.39
N LEU A 92 8.18 -6.21 -17.61
CA LEU A 92 7.30 -6.77 -16.59
C LEU A 92 8.11 -7.40 -15.46
N ALA A 93 9.18 -8.15 -15.78
CA ALA A 93 10.09 -8.68 -14.77
C ALA A 93 10.70 -7.57 -13.90
N THR A 94 11.26 -6.52 -14.52
CA THR A 94 11.83 -5.38 -13.77
C THR A 94 10.78 -4.69 -12.90
N ARG A 95 9.57 -4.47 -13.42
CA ARG A 95 8.48 -3.85 -12.65
C ARG A 95 8.03 -4.72 -11.48
N ALA A 96 8.01 -6.05 -11.64
CA ALA A 96 7.72 -6.97 -10.54
C ALA A 96 8.73 -6.82 -9.40
N ASP A 97 10.02 -6.76 -9.73
CA ASP A 97 11.08 -6.60 -8.72
C ASP A 97 11.00 -5.25 -8.01
N GLU A 98 10.67 -4.18 -8.74
CA GLU A 98 10.39 -2.87 -8.13
C GLU A 98 9.18 -2.91 -7.21
N LEU A 99 8.12 -3.59 -7.61
CA LEU A 99 6.88 -3.67 -6.85
C LEU A 99 7.08 -4.46 -5.55
N GLU A 100 7.84 -5.55 -5.58
CA GLU A 100 8.22 -6.28 -4.37
C GLU A 100 9.08 -5.46 -3.42
N ARG A 101 10.09 -4.73 -3.93
CA ARG A 101 10.90 -3.84 -3.08
C ARG A 101 10.02 -2.82 -2.37
N ARG A 102 9.10 -2.17 -3.09
CA ARG A 102 8.15 -1.22 -2.50
C ARG A 102 7.19 -1.88 -1.51
N ALA A 103 6.78 -3.13 -1.75
CA ALA A 103 5.95 -3.88 -0.81
C ALA A 103 6.70 -4.13 0.52
N VAL A 104 7.98 -4.50 0.45
CA VAL A 104 8.84 -4.64 1.64
C VAL A 104 8.96 -3.32 2.38
N GLU A 105 9.29 -2.22 1.69
CA GLU A 105 9.38 -0.89 2.29
C GLU A 105 8.07 -0.47 2.98
N LEU A 106 6.93 -0.79 2.37
CA LEU A 106 5.61 -0.50 2.92
C LEU A 106 5.31 -1.32 4.18
N ARG A 107 5.65 -2.62 4.19
CA ARG A 107 5.54 -3.47 5.39
C ARG A 107 6.43 -2.97 6.51
N GLU A 108 7.66 -2.58 6.21
CA GLU A 108 8.56 -2.01 7.21
C GLU A 108 8.04 -0.69 7.76
N ARG A 109 7.50 0.19 6.90
CA ARG A 109 6.88 1.44 7.34
C ARG A 109 5.68 1.18 8.25
N ALA A 110 4.86 0.19 7.92
CA ALA A 110 3.76 -0.26 8.76
C ALA A 110 4.24 -0.83 10.11
N ALA A 111 5.40 -1.48 10.15
CA ALA A 111 5.98 -1.99 11.39
C ALA A 111 6.58 -0.87 12.26
N ARG A 112 7.14 0.18 11.65
CA ARG A 112 7.80 1.31 12.32
C ARG A 112 6.85 2.39 12.86
N GLN A 113 5.58 2.42 12.43
CA GLN A 113 4.62 3.41 12.96
C GLN A 113 4.32 3.14 14.44
N PRO A 114 4.65 4.08 15.35
CA PRO A 114 4.38 3.91 16.77
C PRO A 114 2.88 4.02 17.06
N SER A 115 2.39 3.19 17.98
CA SER A 115 0.99 3.19 18.46
C SER A 115 0.64 4.40 19.30
#